data_AF-A0A849QTL2-F1
#
_entry.id   AF-A0A849QTL2-F1
#
_cell.length_a   1.000
_cell.length_b   1.000
_cell.length_c   1.000
_cell.angle_alpha   90.00
_cell.angle_beta   90.00
_cell.angle_gamma   90.00
#
_symmetry.space_group_name_H-M   'P 1'
#
loop_
_entity.id
_entity.type
_entity.pdbx_description
1 polymer ?
#
loop_
_entity_poly.entity_id
_entity_poly.type
_entity_poly.pdbx_seq_one_letter_code
_entity_poly.pdbx_strand_id
1 'polypeptide(L)'
;MDKEFIITYLKKRNYWWQTGSINPADKVIPRPDYLDEVRKIGHLERIICLTGIMRSGKTTILFHYIDYLLKNSGAHLPGITPDPTLI
;
A
#
# COMPACT_ATOMS: atom_id res chain seq x y z
N MET A 1 -14.89 -5.56 -22.56
CA MET A 1 -14.86 -5.66 -21.08
C MET A 1 -15.50 -4.38 -20.56
N ASP A 2 -16.50 -4.49 -19.69
CA ASP A 2 -17.26 -3.34 -19.21
C ASP A 2 -16.41 -2.48 -18.25
N LYS A 3 -16.37 -1.17 -18.49
CA LYS A 3 -15.62 -0.21 -17.68
C LYS A 3 -16.12 -0.18 -16.24
N GLU A 4 -17.43 -0.26 -16.05
CA GLU A 4 -18.05 -0.23 -14.74
C GLU A 4 -17.67 -1.45 -13.90
N PHE A 5 -17.63 -2.62 -14.56
CA PHE A 5 -17.12 -3.85 -13.96
C PHE A 5 -15.66 -3.71 -13.49
N ILE A 6 -14.76 -3.16 -14.31
CA ILE A 6 -13.33 -3.00 -13.94
C ILE A 6 -13.18 -2.09 -12.73
N ILE A 7 -13.85 -0.93 -12.74
CA ILE A 7 -13.77 0.04 -11.65
C ILE A 7 -14.29 -0.58 -10.34
N THR A 8 -15.44 -1.25 -10.41
CA THR A 8 -16.05 -1.93 -9.26
C THR A 8 -15.13 -3.00 -8.71
N TYR A 9 -14.52 -3.80 -9.59
CA TYR A 9 -13.58 -4.84 -9.19
C TYR A 9 -12.34 -4.28 -8.50
N LEU A 10 -11.74 -3.23 -9.06
CA LEU A 10 -10.56 -2.59 -8.48
C LEU A 10 -10.86 -1.98 -7.11
N LYS A 11 -11.99 -1.28 -6.95
CA LYS A 11 -12.42 -0.73 -5.65
C LYS A 11 -12.64 -1.84 -4.61
N LYS A 12 -13.25 -2.96 -5.01
CA LYS A 12 -13.47 -4.10 -4.12
C LYS A 12 -12.15 -4.74 -3.65
N ARG A 13 -11.15 -4.85 -4.54
CA ARG A 13 -9.84 -5.45 -4.21
C ARG A 13 -8.93 -4.49 -3.44
N ASN A 14 -9.09 -3.20 -3.65
CA ASN A 14 -8.33 -2.13 -3.00
C ASN A 14 -9.23 -1.33 -2.05
N TYR A 15 -9.88 -2.02 -1.12
CA TYR A 15 -10.89 -1.41 -0.24
C TYR A 15 -10.37 -0.18 0.54
N TRP A 16 -9.06 -0.14 0.82
CA TRP A 16 -8.42 0.97 1.53
C TRP A 16 -8.46 2.29 0.77
N TRP A 17 -8.71 2.28 -0.54
CA TRP A 17 -8.96 3.49 -1.32
C TRP A 17 -10.20 4.24 -0.84
N GLN A 18 -11.15 3.53 -0.23
CA GLN A 18 -12.39 4.11 0.28
C GLN A 18 -12.36 4.27 1.80
N THR A 19 -11.77 3.30 2.51
CA THR A 19 -11.80 3.28 3.98
C THR A 19 -10.66 4.05 4.63
N GLY A 20 -9.61 4.42 3.86
CA GLY A 20 -8.39 5.04 4.40
C GLY A 20 -7.65 4.19 5.43
N SER A 21 -7.95 2.89 5.51
CA SER A 21 -7.47 1.99 6.56
C SER A 21 -7.40 0.54 6.10
N ILE A 22 -6.48 -0.21 6.69
CA ILE A 22 -6.31 -1.65 6.46
C ILE A 22 -7.01 -2.45 7.57
N ASN A 23 -7.75 -3.48 7.18
CA ASN A 23 -8.40 -4.41 8.11
C ASN A 23 -7.32 -5.10 8.99
N PRO A 24 -7.46 -5.12 10.33
CA PRO A 24 -6.53 -5.82 11.21
C PRO A 24 -6.23 -7.27 10.80
N ALA A 25 -7.20 -7.98 10.22
CA ALA A 25 -7.04 -9.36 9.74
C ALA A 25 -6.03 -9.52 8.59
N ASP A 26 -5.76 -8.44 7.84
CA ASP A 26 -4.81 -8.45 6.72
C ASP A 26 -3.37 -8.16 7.15
N LYS A 27 -3.17 -7.66 8.39
CA LYS A 27 -1.87 -7.26 8.95
C LYS A 27 -1.51 -7.98 10.26
N VAL A 28 -2.05 -9.18 10.47
CA VAL A 28 -2.00 -9.92 11.75
C VAL A 28 -0.58 -10.14 12.28
N ILE A 29 0.38 -10.49 11.42
CA ILE A 29 1.75 -10.78 11.85
C ILE A 29 2.64 -9.58 11.51
N PRO A 30 3.19 -8.86 12.50
CA PRO A 30 4.16 -7.79 12.27
C PRO A 30 5.43 -8.33 11.61
N ARG A 31 5.97 -7.57 10.66
CA ARG A 31 7.23 -7.88 9.97
C ARG A 31 8.10 -6.62 9.87
N PRO A 32 8.56 -6.07 11.00
CA PRO A 32 9.21 -4.77 11.05
C PRO A 32 10.48 -4.70 10.17
N ASP A 33 11.33 -5.72 10.23
CA ASP A 33 12.59 -5.76 9.47
C ASP A 33 12.34 -5.63 7.95
N TYR A 34 11.37 -6.37 7.43
CA TYR A 34 11.01 -6.32 6.00
C TYR A 34 10.34 -4.99 5.63
N LEU A 35 9.52 -4.44 6.51
CA LEU A 35 8.89 -3.14 6.28
C LEU A 35 9.96 -2.04 6.20
N ASP A 36 10.96 -2.08 7.07
CA ASP A 36 12.05 -1.11 7.08
C ASP A 36 12.91 -1.21 5.82
N GLU A 37 13.20 -2.41 5.32
CA GLU A 37 13.86 -2.57 4.01
C GLU A 37 13.05 -1.95 2.86
N VAL A 38 11.74 -2.17 2.83
CA VAL A 38 10.87 -1.57 1.81
C VAL A 38 10.83 -0.04 1.95
N ARG A 39 10.82 0.49 3.18
CA ARG A 39 10.84 1.94 3.42
C ARG A 39 12.13 2.60 2.94
N LYS A 40 13.29 1.95 3.12
CA LYS A 40 14.58 2.46 2.64
C LYS A 40 14.59 2.74 1.15
N ILE A 41 13.88 1.94 0.36
CA ILE A 41 13.84 2.07 -1.11
C ILE A 41 12.58 2.77 -1.64
N GLY A 42 11.60 3.08 -0.77
CA GLY A 42 10.33 3.68 -1.18
C GLY A 42 10.46 5.07 -1.81
N HIS A 43 11.51 5.82 -1.46
CA HIS A 43 11.80 7.14 -2.01
C HIS A 43 12.30 7.12 -3.47
N LEU A 44 12.61 5.94 -4.01
CA LEU A 44 13.14 5.82 -5.38
C LEU A 44 12.06 5.95 -6.46
N GLU A 45 10.77 5.98 -6.08
CA GLU A 45 9.63 6.08 -7.01
C GLU A 45 9.64 5.03 -8.13
N ARG A 46 10.17 3.84 -7.83
CA ARG A 46 10.27 2.71 -8.77
C ARG A 46 9.29 1.61 -8.42
N ILE A 47 8.96 0.82 -9.42
CA ILE A 47 8.24 -0.44 -9.23
C ILE A 47 9.15 -1.40 -8.45
N ILE A 48 8.74 -1.76 -7.24
CA ILE A 48 9.43 -2.72 -6.37
C ILE A 48 8.67 -4.03 -6.40
N CYS A 49 9.38 -5.13 -6.64
CA CYS A 49 8.80 -6.47 -6.65
C CYS A 49 9.22 -7.24 -5.38
N LEU A 50 8.23 -7.66 -4.57
CA LEU A 50 8.45 -8.60 -3.45
C LEU A 50 8.37 -10.04 -3.97
N THR A 51 9.45 -10.80 -3.86
CA THR A 51 9.54 -12.19 -4.35
C THR A 51 9.75 -13.19 -3.20
N GLY A 52 9.53 -14.48 -3.47
CA GLY A 52 9.72 -15.57 -2.49
C GLY A 52 8.59 -16.61 -2.51
N ILE A 53 8.74 -17.66 -1.71
CA ILE A 53 7.83 -18.83 -1.68
C ILE A 53 6.36 -18.48 -1.34
N MET A 54 5.41 -19.31 -1.76
CA MET A 54 4.00 -19.14 -1.39
C MET A 54 3.82 -19.07 0.13
N ARG A 55 2.88 -18.23 0.59
CA ARG A 55 2.54 -18.05 2.02
C ARG A 55 3.69 -17.51 2.90
N SER A 56 4.77 -16.98 2.33
CA SER A 56 5.84 -16.31 3.08
C SER A 56 5.45 -14.97 3.72
N GLY A 57 4.25 -14.45 3.43
CA GLY A 57 3.75 -13.20 4.00
C GLY A 57 4.05 -11.94 3.16
N LYS A 58 4.40 -12.07 1.88
CA LYS A 58 4.60 -10.93 0.96
C LYS A 58 3.40 -9.97 0.94
N THR A 59 2.19 -10.51 0.81
CA THR A 59 0.96 -9.71 0.83
C THR A 59 0.77 -9.00 2.18
N THR A 60 1.14 -9.65 3.29
CA THR A 60 1.10 -9.04 4.62
C THR A 60 2.09 -7.87 4.73
N ILE A 61 3.30 -8.00 4.18
CA ILE A 61 4.28 -6.89 4.11
C ILE A 61 3.71 -5.72 3.31
N LEU A 62 3.08 -6.01 2.17
CA LEU A 62 2.43 -5.00 1.34
C LEU A 62 1.33 -4.25 2.13
N PHE A 63 0.49 -4.98 2.88
CA PHE A 63 -0.54 -4.36 3.72
C PHE A 63 0.04 -3.48 4.85
N HIS A 64 1.12 -3.92 5.49
CA HIS A 64 1.84 -3.09 6.47
C HIS A 64 2.41 -1.82 5.83
N TYR A 65 2.92 -1.92 4.61
CA TYR A 65 3.44 -0.76 3.88
C TYR A 65 2.33 0.20 3.46
N ILE A 66 1.19 -0.31 2.99
CA ILE A 66 0.01 0.53 2.68
C ILE A 66 -0.49 1.23 3.96
N ASP A 67 -0.60 0.51 5.08
CA ASP A 67 -1.01 1.09 6.37
C ASP A 67 -0.03 2.18 6.83
N TYR A 68 1.27 1.95 6.65
CA TYR A 68 2.31 2.96 6.88
C TYR A 68 2.11 4.18 5.97
N LEU A 69 1.93 3.99 4.67
CA LEU A 69 1.72 5.09 3.73
C LEU A 69 0.48 5.89 4.10
N LEU A 70 -0.67 5.25 4.36
CA LEU A 70 -1.92 5.91 4.74
C LEU A 70 -1.79 6.75 6.01
N LYS A 71 -1.05 6.25 7.01
CA LYS A 71 -0.80 6.98 8.27
C LYS A 71 0.14 8.17 8.10
N ASN A 72 1.07 8.08 7.14
CA ASN A 72 2.09 9.09 6.92
C ASN A 72 1.80 9.99 5.71
N SER A 73 0.73 9.76 4.94
CA SER A 73 0.40 10.61 3.78
C SER A 73 -0.09 12.01 4.19
N GLY A 74 -0.46 12.21 5.46
CA GLY A 74 -0.67 13.55 6.05
C GLY A 74 0.62 14.23 6.54
N ALA A 75 1.71 13.48 6.70
CA ALA A 75 3.01 13.99 7.09
C ALA A 75 3.92 13.98 5.86
N HIS A 76 3.83 15.05 5.08
CA HIS A 76 4.72 15.44 3.98
C HIS A 76 5.92 14.51 3.78
N LEU A 77 5.76 13.49 2.93
CA LEU A 77 6.90 12.73 2.43
C LEU A 77 7.75 13.75 1.64
N PRO A 78 9.01 14.01 2.03
CA PRO A 78 9.83 15.00 1.36
C PRO A 78 9.99 14.58 -0.11
N GLY A 79 9.39 15.35 -1.02
CA GLY A 79 9.41 15.09 -2.46
C GLY A 79 8.05 14.88 -3.13
N ILE A 80 6.97 14.64 -2.37
CA ILE A 80 5.62 14.50 -2.95
C ILE A 80 4.85 15.81 -2.74
N THR A 81 4.85 16.69 -3.74
CA THR A 81 3.85 17.76 -3.82
C THR A 81 2.50 17.11 -4.17
N PRO A 82 1.46 17.21 -3.31
CA PRO A 82 0.12 16.79 -3.71
C PRO A 82 -0.32 17.64 -4.91
N ASP A 83 -0.76 16.99 -5.98
CA ASP A 83 -1.38 17.67 -7.11
C ASP A 83 -2.64 18.41 -6.60
N PRO A 84 -2.68 19.75 -6.68
CA PRO A 84 -3.81 20.54 -6.18
C PRO A 84 -5.11 20.31 -6.96
N THR A 85 -5.10 19.50 -8.01
CA THR A 85 -6.26 19.22 -8.87
C THR A 85 -7.09 18.01 -8.39
N LEU A 86 -6.68 17.31 -7.32
CA LEU A 86 -7.34 16.11 -6.79
C LEU A 86 -8.08 16.33 -5.46
N ILE A 87 -8.58 17.54 -5.20
CA ILE A 87 -9.56 17.84 -4.14
C ILE A 87 -10.87 18.28 -4.78
#